data_AF-A0A1V5V5G4-F1
#
_entry.id   AF-A0A1V5V5G4-F1
#
_cell.length_a   1.000
_cell.length_b   1.000
_cell.length_c   1.000
_cell.angle_alpha   90.00
_cell.angle_beta   90.00
_cell.angle_gamma   90.00
#
_symmetry.space_group_name_H-M   'P 1'
#
loop_
_entity.id
_entity.type
_entity.pdbx_description
1 polymer ?
#
loop_
_entity_poly.entity_id
_entity_poly.type
_entity_poly.pdbx_seq_one_letter_code
_entity_poly.pdbx_strand_id
1 'polypeptide(L)'
;MPCRYSFLTLLFLTIFCSPLVSDQSGNELSPGKRIIFAGDIMLSRLVEQEMRLSGNDDQWHGMKSFFTCDCIIVGNLEGAVGSSGDCADGIPNNLCFPVLPIRIPYLKKAGFTALVNENNHALNLGNDGVRDTIDSLIENDLIPIRFSNSPVFIKADDITIGIVAYSVFPDEKGKRITADSREMKQKMRLAAALSDVVAVYAHWGAEFRDWASPFMREEAKKLVASGADIILGAHPHVIIKPECVYGRPVFYSLGNHVFDQKYTAAKRGLLAVCDLNSDSREVACSATSTSAKPSSGFPIIESFSPEENSDLMKCSFLMRSPLEINDIVLRAETLSSQPNEIVLEGWINNKLLWRSSPSEIISLSSGRISYRDDELLLFAVEKKFSRIDGEHAPRPYVYRISKKRLDALWRGSALAWPLVDASVICSDSCFLCALHRGDSFLLSNPNNNQFRLMTYSWNGFGFKSSMSEEFLSQCSDFFDAE
;
A
#
# COMPACT_ATOMS: atom_id res chain seq x y z
N MET A 1 -62.09 20.95 38.17
CA MET A 1 -61.23 20.37 39.22
C MET A 1 -60.42 19.24 38.58
N PRO A 2 -59.09 19.25 38.69
CA PRO A 2 -58.23 18.62 37.70
C PRO A 2 -58.03 17.13 37.98
N CYS A 3 -58.08 16.30 36.94
CA CYS A 3 -57.58 14.93 36.99
C CYS A 3 -56.24 14.88 36.25
N ARG A 4 -55.22 14.43 36.96
CA ARG A 4 -53.80 14.47 36.58
C ARG A 4 -53.51 13.48 35.45
N TYR A 5 -52.76 13.94 34.45
CA TYR A 5 -52.06 13.08 33.50
C TYR A 5 -50.98 12.27 34.22
N SER A 6 -51.03 10.95 34.10
CA SER A 6 -49.94 10.05 34.46
C SER A 6 -49.32 9.56 33.15
N PHE A 7 -48.14 10.07 32.82
CA PHE A 7 -47.31 9.55 31.74
C PHE A 7 -46.71 8.23 32.21
N LEU A 8 -47.13 7.12 31.61
CA LEU A 8 -46.45 5.84 31.72
C LEU A 8 -45.26 5.86 30.76
N THR A 9 -44.04 6.00 31.28
CA THR A 9 -42.81 5.85 30.51
C THR A 9 -42.59 4.35 30.27
N LEU A 10 -42.88 3.86 29.05
CA LEU A 10 -42.47 2.51 28.64
C LEU A 10 -40.96 2.51 28.40
N LEU A 11 -40.22 1.88 29.30
CA LEU A 11 -38.79 1.62 29.16
C LEU A 11 -38.63 0.46 28.16
N PHE A 12 -38.34 0.74 26.89
CA PHE A 12 -37.90 -0.27 25.94
C PHE A 12 -36.46 -0.67 26.26
N LEU A 13 -36.28 -1.78 26.97
CA LEU A 13 -34.99 -2.47 27.03
C LEU A 13 -34.75 -3.09 25.64
N THR A 14 -34.01 -2.41 24.78
CA THR A 14 -33.41 -3.03 23.60
C THR A 14 -32.23 -3.86 24.06
N ILE A 15 -32.48 -5.15 24.29
CA ILE A 15 -31.42 -6.16 24.40
C ILE A 15 -30.80 -6.26 23.00
N PHE A 16 -29.63 -5.65 22.81
CA PHE A 16 -28.77 -5.90 21.65
C PHE A 16 -28.27 -7.34 21.76
N CYS A 17 -28.99 -8.26 21.12
CA CYS A 17 -28.50 -9.62 20.88
C CYS A 17 -27.66 -9.56 19.60
N SER A 18 -26.34 -9.39 19.74
CA SER A 18 -25.41 -9.62 18.64
C SER A 18 -25.53 -11.09 18.22
N PRO A 19 -25.69 -11.44 16.94
CA PRO A 19 -25.67 -12.83 16.53
C PRO A 19 -24.24 -13.35 16.64
N LEU A 20 -24.00 -14.22 17.62
CA LEU A 20 -22.83 -15.09 17.68
C LEU A 20 -22.90 -16.04 16.48
N VAL A 21 -22.04 -15.83 15.50
CA VAL A 21 -21.78 -16.80 14.43
C VAL A 21 -20.69 -17.73 14.95
N SER A 22 -21.07 -18.92 15.41
CA SER A 22 -20.14 -19.97 15.79
C SER A 22 -19.73 -20.79 14.57
N ASP A 23 -18.43 -20.92 14.32
CA ASP A 23 -17.89 -21.99 13.49
C ASP A 23 -17.94 -23.33 14.27
N GLN A 24 -18.06 -24.45 13.55
CA GLN A 24 -18.18 -25.82 14.11
C GLN A 24 -16.92 -26.31 14.86
N SER A 25 -15.90 -25.46 14.98
CA SER A 25 -14.65 -25.73 15.70
C SER A 25 -14.60 -25.19 17.13
N GLY A 26 -15.61 -24.45 17.60
CA GLY A 26 -15.70 -24.01 19.00
C GLY A 26 -14.64 -22.98 19.43
N ASN A 27 -13.84 -22.45 18.49
CA ASN A 27 -13.05 -21.26 18.73
C ASN A 27 -13.93 -20.04 18.42
N GLU A 28 -14.28 -19.27 19.45
CA GLU A 28 -14.70 -17.88 19.25
C GLU A 28 -13.53 -17.15 18.59
N LEU A 29 -13.63 -16.91 17.28
CA LEU A 29 -12.82 -15.88 16.63
C LEU A 29 -13.18 -14.58 17.36
N SER A 30 -12.24 -14.02 18.15
CA SER A 30 -12.46 -12.70 18.72
C SER A 30 -12.78 -11.75 17.57
N PRO A 31 -13.62 -10.71 17.76
CA PRO A 31 -13.85 -9.70 16.73
C PRO A 31 -12.56 -8.89 16.55
N GLY A 32 -11.60 -9.47 15.84
CA GLY A 32 -10.32 -8.88 15.47
C GLY A 32 -10.46 -8.11 14.16
N LYS A 33 -9.60 -7.11 13.99
CA LYS A 33 -9.54 -6.32 12.76
C LYS A 33 -9.00 -7.20 11.66
N ARG A 34 -9.54 -7.05 10.44
CA ARG A 34 -9.13 -7.86 9.31
C ARG A 34 -8.76 -6.99 8.13
N ILE A 35 -7.69 -7.40 7.45
CA ILE A 35 -7.40 -6.94 6.10
C ILE A 35 -7.57 -8.10 5.13
N ILE A 36 -8.30 -7.85 4.04
CA ILE A 36 -8.61 -8.86 3.03
C ILE A 36 -8.06 -8.38 1.69
N PHE A 37 -7.26 -9.22 1.05
CA PHE A 37 -6.75 -8.99 -0.30
C PHE A 37 -7.44 -9.93 -1.28
N ALA A 38 -8.02 -9.35 -2.33
CA ALA A 38 -8.59 -10.06 -3.46
C ALA A 38 -7.62 -9.99 -4.66
N GLY A 39 -7.70 -10.98 -5.54
CA GLY A 39 -6.93 -11.05 -6.78
C GLY A 39 -7.46 -10.13 -7.90
N ASP A 40 -7.32 -10.59 -9.14
CA ASP A 40 -7.60 -9.80 -10.35
C ASP A 40 -9.10 -9.49 -10.53
N ILE A 41 -9.42 -8.23 -10.82
CA ILE A 41 -10.76 -7.69 -11.04
C ILE A 41 -10.80 -7.00 -12.39
N MET A 42 -11.46 -7.63 -13.37
CA MET A 42 -11.67 -7.10 -14.71
C MET A 42 -13.16 -6.89 -14.97
N LEU A 43 -13.59 -5.62 -14.99
CA LEU A 43 -15.00 -5.21 -15.14
C LEU A 43 -15.40 -4.90 -16.59
N SER A 44 -14.65 -5.43 -17.55
CA SER A 44 -14.87 -5.24 -18.98
C SER A 44 -15.43 -6.51 -19.65
N ARG A 45 -15.52 -6.50 -20.98
CA ARG A 45 -15.87 -7.66 -21.82
C ARG A 45 -17.14 -8.38 -21.32
N LEU A 46 -17.09 -9.69 -21.08
CA LEU A 46 -18.31 -10.43 -20.69
C LEU A 46 -18.75 -10.12 -19.26
N VAL A 47 -17.86 -9.64 -18.38
CA VAL A 47 -18.25 -9.17 -17.04
C VAL A 47 -19.12 -7.92 -17.15
N GLU A 48 -18.74 -6.97 -18.01
CA GLU A 48 -19.57 -5.80 -18.29
C GLU A 48 -20.96 -6.21 -18.80
N GLN A 49 -21.01 -7.17 -19.72
CA GLN A 49 -22.27 -7.67 -20.27
C GLN A 49 -23.13 -8.34 -19.19
N GLU A 50 -22.53 -9.14 -18.32
CA GLU A 50 -23.21 -9.76 -17.18
C GLU A 50 -23.80 -8.71 -16.25
N MET A 51 -23.01 -7.71 -15.85
CA MET A 51 -23.49 -6.59 -15.02
C MET A 51 -24.65 -5.85 -15.69
N ARG A 52 -24.57 -5.58 -16.99
CA ARG A 52 -25.63 -4.89 -17.74
C ARG A 52 -26.92 -5.71 -17.79
N LEU A 53 -26.82 -7.01 -18.07
CA LEU A 53 -27.98 -7.91 -18.18
C LEU A 53 -28.70 -8.12 -16.85
N SER A 54 -27.97 -8.01 -15.74
CA SER A 54 -28.53 -8.07 -14.39
C SER A 54 -29.04 -6.73 -13.86
N GLY A 55 -29.25 -5.72 -14.72
CA GLY A 55 -29.68 -4.39 -14.27
C GLY A 55 -28.66 -3.64 -13.42
N ASN A 56 -27.39 -4.06 -13.48
CA ASN A 56 -26.30 -3.60 -12.60
C ASN A 56 -26.58 -3.86 -11.12
N ASP A 57 -27.33 -4.91 -10.80
CA ASP A 57 -27.50 -5.32 -9.41
C ASP A 57 -26.17 -5.71 -8.75
N ASP A 58 -26.18 -5.74 -7.42
CA ASP A 58 -24.99 -6.02 -6.62
C ASP A 58 -24.56 -7.49 -6.74
N GLN A 59 -23.66 -7.76 -7.67
CA GLN A 59 -23.18 -9.11 -7.97
C GLN A 59 -22.32 -9.72 -6.85
N TRP A 60 -21.84 -8.90 -5.92
CA TRP A 60 -21.14 -9.36 -4.72
C TRP A 60 -22.07 -9.67 -3.55
N HIS A 61 -23.40 -9.67 -3.76
CA HIS A 61 -24.37 -9.92 -2.68
C HIS A 61 -24.07 -11.17 -1.85
N GLY A 62 -23.63 -12.26 -2.48
CA GLY A 62 -23.26 -13.51 -1.81
C GLY A 62 -21.99 -13.44 -0.96
N MET A 63 -21.19 -12.37 -1.10
CA MET A 63 -19.97 -12.13 -0.33
C MET A 63 -20.13 -11.03 0.72
N LYS A 64 -21.26 -10.32 0.73
CA LYS A 64 -21.48 -9.21 1.67
C LYS A 64 -21.31 -9.62 3.11
N SER A 65 -21.83 -10.77 3.53
CA SER A 65 -21.66 -11.28 4.90
C SER A 65 -20.20 -11.57 5.26
N PHE A 66 -19.33 -11.78 4.28
CA PHE A 66 -17.89 -11.91 4.47
C PHE A 66 -17.21 -10.56 4.61
N PHE A 67 -17.78 -9.53 3.98
CA PHE A 67 -17.30 -8.14 3.98
C PHE A 67 -17.98 -7.23 5.02
N THR A 68 -18.91 -7.73 5.83
CA THR A 68 -19.63 -6.96 6.88
C THR A 68 -18.83 -6.73 8.17
N CYS A 69 -17.56 -7.11 8.21
CA CYS A 69 -16.64 -6.79 9.29
C CYS A 69 -16.09 -5.37 9.15
N ASP A 70 -15.53 -4.81 10.22
CA ASP A 70 -14.64 -3.64 10.17
C ASP A 70 -13.32 -4.06 9.46
N CYS A 71 -13.45 -4.24 8.15
CA CYS A 71 -12.46 -4.85 7.27
C CYS A 71 -11.93 -3.84 6.26
N ILE A 72 -10.61 -3.83 6.09
CA ILE A 72 -9.98 -3.17 4.94
C ILE A 72 -9.93 -4.18 3.81
N ILE A 73 -10.50 -3.85 2.66
CA ILE A 73 -10.53 -4.74 1.49
C ILE A 73 -9.78 -4.10 0.34
N VAL A 74 -8.79 -4.82 -0.18
CA VAL A 74 -7.91 -4.36 -1.27
C VAL A 74 -7.99 -5.34 -2.44
N GLY A 75 -8.19 -4.86 -3.66
CA GLY A 75 -8.22 -5.70 -4.87
C GLY A 75 -7.30 -5.18 -5.98
N ASN A 76 -7.00 -5.99 -6.98
CA ASN A 76 -6.29 -5.56 -8.18
C ASN A 76 -7.29 -5.23 -9.31
N LEU A 77 -7.50 -3.95 -9.60
CA LEU A 77 -8.31 -3.51 -10.73
C LEU A 77 -7.50 -3.58 -12.02
N GLU A 78 -7.80 -4.58 -12.84
CA GLU A 78 -7.09 -4.89 -14.06
C GLU A 78 -7.81 -4.31 -15.29
N GLY A 79 -7.25 -3.20 -15.78
CA GLY A 79 -7.84 -2.37 -16.82
C GLY A 79 -7.70 -0.89 -16.51
N ALA A 80 -8.33 -0.05 -17.32
CA ALA A 80 -8.36 1.40 -17.13
C ALA A 80 -9.76 1.94 -17.39
N VAL A 81 -10.14 2.97 -16.64
CA VAL A 81 -11.45 3.60 -16.75
C VAL A 81 -11.54 4.40 -18.05
N GLY A 82 -12.61 4.16 -18.79
CA GLY A 82 -12.86 4.76 -20.09
C GLY A 82 -13.77 3.87 -20.94
N SER A 83 -13.79 4.10 -22.24
CA SER A 83 -14.60 3.36 -23.20
C SER A 83 -13.74 2.51 -24.14
N SER A 84 -14.37 1.58 -24.86
CA SER A 84 -13.66 0.76 -25.86
C SER A 84 -13.09 1.56 -27.03
N GLY A 85 -13.57 2.78 -27.27
CA GLY A 85 -13.02 3.67 -28.29
C GLY A 85 -11.65 4.25 -27.91
N ASP A 86 -11.29 4.18 -26.63
CA ASP A 86 -10.08 4.81 -26.07
C ASP A 86 -8.89 3.84 -25.98
N CYS A 87 -9.04 2.62 -26.49
CA CYS A 87 -7.97 1.62 -26.52
C CYS A 87 -6.75 2.17 -27.26
N ALA A 88 -5.60 2.14 -26.59
CA ALA A 88 -4.36 2.63 -27.15
C ALA A 88 -3.94 1.81 -28.39
N ASP A 89 -3.30 2.49 -29.34
CA ASP A 89 -2.85 1.89 -30.59
C ASP A 89 -1.96 0.67 -30.36
N GLY A 90 -2.18 -0.38 -31.16
CA GLY A 90 -1.38 -1.60 -31.11
C GLY A 90 -1.79 -2.60 -30.03
N ILE A 91 -2.74 -2.27 -29.15
CA ILE A 91 -3.33 -3.22 -28.20
C ILE A 91 -4.47 -3.96 -28.89
N PRO A 92 -4.40 -5.30 -29.01
CA PRO A 92 -5.51 -6.08 -29.55
C PRO A 92 -6.79 -5.86 -28.75
N ASN A 93 -7.94 -5.72 -29.43
CA ASN A 93 -9.23 -5.48 -28.77
C ASN A 93 -9.59 -6.51 -27.69
N ASN A 94 -9.13 -7.76 -27.82
CA ASN A 94 -9.36 -8.82 -26.83
C ASN A 94 -8.44 -8.72 -25.60
N LEU A 95 -7.41 -7.86 -25.64
CA LEU A 95 -6.45 -7.58 -24.57
C LEU A 95 -6.54 -6.13 -24.06
N CYS A 96 -7.48 -5.34 -24.58
CA CYS A 96 -7.81 -4.01 -24.05
C CYS A 96 -8.98 -4.14 -23.06
N PHE A 97 -8.79 -3.70 -21.81
CA PHE A 97 -9.80 -3.81 -20.74
C PHE A 97 -10.34 -2.43 -20.31
N PRO A 98 -11.18 -1.78 -21.13
CA PRO A 98 -11.85 -0.54 -20.74
C PRO A 98 -12.91 -0.81 -19.66
N VAL A 99 -12.85 -0.06 -18.57
CA VAL A 99 -13.82 -0.12 -17.47
C VAL A 99 -14.71 1.11 -17.54
N LEU A 100 -16.00 0.94 -17.80
CA LEU A 100 -16.91 2.10 -17.85
C LEU A 100 -16.98 2.78 -16.47
N PRO A 101 -16.93 4.13 -16.37
CA PRO A 101 -16.94 4.84 -15.09
C PRO A 101 -18.11 4.46 -14.17
N ILE A 102 -19.30 4.19 -14.76
CA ILE A 102 -20.50 3.74 -14.04
C ILE A 102 -20.30 2.42 -13.26
N ARG A 103 -19.21 1.69 -13.51
CA ARG A 103 -18.88 0.43 -12.83
C ARG A 103 -18.12 0.62 -11.52
N ILE A 104 -17.38 1.73 -11.36
CA ILE A 104 -16.56 1.99 -10.18
C ILE A 104 -17.36 2.05 -8.87
N PRO A 105 -18.56 2.68 -8.82
CA PRO A 105 -19.37 2.68 -7.59
C PRO A 105 -19.70 1.28 -7.05
N TYR A 106 -19.73 0.24 -7.90
CA TYR A 106 -20.01 -1.13 -7.48
C TYR A 106 -18.87 -1.75 -6.67
N LEU A 107 -17.62 -1.34 -6.90
CA LEU A 107 -16.49 -1.76 -6.08
C LEU A 107 -16.64 -1.21 -4.66
N LYS A 108 -17.01 0.07 -4.52
CA LYS A 108 -17.28 0.66 -3.20
C LYS A 108 -18.46 -0.02 -2.51
N LYS A 109 -19.55 -0.27 -3.24
CA LYS A 109 -20.73 -0.98 -2.74
C LYS A 109 -20.43 -2.42 -2.31
N ALA A 110 -19.50 -3.09 -2.99
CA ALA A 110 -19.01 -4.42 -2.62
C ALA A 110 -18.14 -4.41 -1.35
N GLY A 111 -17.68 -3.24 -0.88
CA GLY A 111 -16.92 -3.08 0.36
C GLY A 111 -15.44 -2.79 0.16
N PHE A 112 -14.94 -2.63 -1.08
CA PHE A 112 -13.55 -2.29 -1.31
C PHE A 112 -13.17 -0.95 -0.66
N THR A 113 -12.00 -0.93 -0.04
CA THR A 113 -11.38 0.27 0.55
C THR A 113 -10.38 0.87 -0.42
N ALA A 114 -9.59 0.03 -1.10
CA ALA A 114 -8.53 0.45 -2.00
C ALA A 114 -8.41 -0.49 -3.20
N LEU A 115 -7.96 0.05 -4.33
CA LEU A 115 -7.73 -0.73 -5.54
C LEU A 115 -6.32 -0.49 -6.05
N VAL A 116 -5.57 -1.58 -6.22
CA VAL A 116 -4.32 -1.60 -6.95
C VAL A 116 -4.62 -1.47 -8.44
N ASN A 117 -3.99 -0.52 -9.11
CA ASN A 117 -4.02 -0.36 -10.56
C ASN A 117 -2.59 -0.28 -11.10
N GLU A 118 -1.75 -1.22 -10.65
CA GLU A 118 -0.35 -1.35 -11.02
C GLU A 118 -0.15 -2.71 -11.70
N ASN A 119 -0.65 -2.81 -12.93
CA ASN A 119 -0.68 -4.05 -13.72
C ASN A 119 -0.44 -3.76 -15.21
N ASN A 120 -0.21 -4.82 -15.99
CA ASN A 120 0.06 -4.72 -17.42
C ASN A 120 -1.11 -4.14 -18.25
N HIS A 121 -2.33 -4.12 -17.68
CA HIS A 121 -3.53 -3.57 -18.33
C HIS A 121 -3.87 -2.14 -17.89
N ALA A 122 -3.17 -1.59 -16.90
CA ALA A 122 -3.41 -0.24 -16.39
C ALA A 122 -3.17 0.87 -17.43
N LEU A 123 -2.40 0.58 -18.48
CA LEU A 123 -2.09 1.49 -19.58
C LEU A 123 -2.87 1.19 -20.86
N ASN A 124 -3.88 0.32 -20.81
CA ASN A 124 -4.64 -0.06 -22.01
C ASN A 124 -5.32 1.12 -22.71
N LEU A 125 -5.66 2.17 -21.98
CA LEU A 125 -6.25 3.41 -22.51
C LEU A 125 -5.26 4.59 -22.41
N GLY A 126 -3.95 4.30 -22.37
CA GLY A 126 -2.89 5.30 -22.25
C GLY A 126 -2.90 6.10 -20.94
N ASN A 127 -2.17 7.22 -20.94
CA ASN A 127 -2.03 8.08 -19.76
C ASN A 127 -3.34 8.78 -19.36
N ASP A 128 -4.24 8.99 -20.32
CA ASP A 128 -5.56 9.57 -20.04
C ASP A 128 -6.42 8.55 -19.28
N GLY A 129 -6.42 7.28 -19.70
CA GLY A 129 -7.08 6.21 -18.93
C GLY A 129 -6.53 6.02 -17.53
N VAL A 130 -5.21 6.18 -17.32
CA VAL A 130 -4.62 6.15 -15.97
C VAL A 130 -5.19 7.29 -15.12
N ARG A 131 -5.24 8.50 -15.67
CA ARG A 131 -5.81 9.67 -14.97
C ARG A 131 -7.27 9.44 -14.63
N ASP A 132 -8.07 9.03 -15.61
CA ASP A 132 -9.51 8.80 -15.44
C ASP A 132 -9.79 7.67 -14.45
N THR A 133 -8.91 6.66 -14.37
CA THR A 133 -8.98 5.59 -13.37
C THR A 133 -8.75 6.12 -11.97
N ILE A 134 -7.67 6.90 -11.78
CA ILE A 134 -7.34 7.50 -10.49
C ILE A 134 -8.49 8.42 -10.05
N ASP A 135 -8.92 9.34 -10.92
CA ASP A 135 -9.98 10.30 -10.61
C ASP A 135 -11.30 9.58 -10.28
N SER A 136 -11.69 8.56 -11.05
CA SER A 136 -12.90 7.80 -10.77
C SER A 136 -12.85 7.03 -9.45
N LEU A 137 -11.69 6.48 -9.07
CA LEU A 137 -11.53 5.82 -7.76
C LEU A 137 -11.65 6.84 -6.62
N ILE A 138 -11.00 8.01 -6.76
CA ILE A 138 -11.07 9.10 -5.78
C ILE A 138 -12.52 9.58 -5.58
N GLU A 139 -13.24 9.85 -6.68
CA GLU A 139 -14.64 10.31 -6.67
C GLU A 139 -15.61 9.33 -6.01
N ASN A 140 -15.21 8.05 -5.88
CA ASN A 140 -16.01 6.98 -5.28
C ASN A 140 -15.47 6.53 -3.91
N ASP A 141 -14.64 7.34 -3.26
CA ASP A 141 -14.05 7.07 -1.94
C ASP A 141 -13.25 5.75 -1.90
N LEU A 142 -12.57 5.42 -2.99
CA LEU A 142 -11.65 4.29 -3.11
C LEU A 142 -10.23 4.83 -3.20
N ILE A 143 -9.30 4.27 -2.43
CA ILE A 143 -7.89 4.68 -2.48
C ILE A 143 -7.23 4.02 -3.70
N PRO A 144 -6.78 4.77 -4.72
CA PRO A 144 -6.02 4.21 -5.82
C PRO A 144 -4.58 3.90 -5.36
N ILE A 145 -4.08 2.71 -5.66
CA ILE A 145 -2.72 2.29 -5.36
C ILE A 145 -1.98 1.97 -6.66
N ARG A 146 -0.94 2.73 -6.94
CA ARG A 146 0.02 2.53 -8.02
C ARG A 146 1.43 2.49 -7.45
N PHE A 147 2.42 2.11 -8.25
CA PHE A 147 3.81 2.24 -7.85
C PHE A 147 4.17 3.71 -7.63
N SER A 148 3.68 4.63 -8.46
CA SER A 148 4.02 6.06 -8.39
C SER A 148 3.64 6.73 -7.06
N ASN A 149 2.52 6.34 -6.46
CA ASN A 149 1.97 6.96 -5.24
C ASN A 149 2.11 6.10 -3.98
N SER A 150 2.52 4.83 -4.09
CA SER A 150 2.74 3.97 -2.93
C SER A 150 4.09 4.26 -2.22
N PRO A 151 4.26 3.94 -0.91
CA PRO A 151 3.28 3.31 -0.03
C PRO A 151 2.06 4.20 0.24
N VAL A 152 0.88 3.59 0.21
CA VAL A 152 -0.32 4.19 0.81
C VAL A 152 -0.49 3.67 2.23
N PHE A 153 -1.00 4.51 3.13
CA PHE A 153 -1.18 4.16 4.54
C PHE A 153 -2.66 4.14 4.90
N ILE A 154 -3.17 2.96 5.25
CA ILE A 154 -4.57 2.76 5.63
C ILE A 154 -4.62 2.41 7.13
N LYS A 155 -5.51 3.07 7.86
CA LYS A 155 -5.67 2.86 9.30
C LYS A 155 -6.78 1.85 9.61
N ALA A 156 -6.48 0.90 10.47
CA ALA A 156 -7.43 0.05 11.18
C ALA A 156 -7.37 0.40 12.68
N ASP A 157 -8.07 1.47 13.07
CA ASP A 157 -7.91 2.27 14.30
C ASP A 157 -6.45 2.61 14.67
N ASP A 158 -5.86 1.81 15.57
CA ASP A 158 -4.51 1.95 16.14
C ASP A 158 -3.48 1.08 15.41
N ILE A 159 -3.83 0.53 14.25
CA ILE A 159 -2.91 -0.19 13.38
C ILE A 159 -2.84 0.56 12.05
N THR A 160 -1.62 0.89 11.62
CA THR A 160 -1.36 1.47 10.30
C THR A 160 -0.81 0.40 9.39
N ILE A 161 -1.45 0.16 8.25
CA ILE A 161 -0.98 -0.74 7.21
C ILE A 161 -0.40 0.08 6.06
N GLY A 162 0.86 -0.15 5.72
CA GLY A 162 1.52 0.40 4.54
C GLY A 162 1.41 -0.57 3.37
N ILE A 163 0.90 -0.12 2.22
CA ILE A 163 0.74 -0.96 1.03
C ILE A 163 1.60 -0.42 -0.11
N VAL A 164 2.55 -1.21 -0.57
CA VAL A 164 3.38 -0.93 -1.76
C VAL A 164 2.89 -1.79 -2.92
N ALA A 165 2.55 -1.19 -4.05
CA ALA A 165 2.14 -1.93 -5.24
C ALA A 165 3.20 -1.78 -6.34
N TYR A 166 3.55 -2.85 -7.04
CA TYR A 166 4.48 -2.78 -8.17
C TYR A 166 4.21 -3.85 -9.23
N SER A 167 4.71 -3.58 -10.43
CA SER A 167 4.62 -4.48 -11.59
C SER A 167 6.01 -4.73 -12.16
N VAL A 168 6.28 -5.99 -12.54
CA VAL A 168 7.52 -6.37 -13.27
C VAL A 168 7.39 -6.14 -14.78
N PHE A 169 6.19 -5.75 -15.22
CA PHE A 169 5.93 -5.32 -16.59
C PHE A 169 6.38 -3.86 -16.78
N PRO A 170 6.69 -3.45 -18.02
CA PRO A 170 7.13 -2.09 -18.28
C PRO A 170 6.06 -1.05 -17.90
N ASP A 171 6.48 0.02 -17.21
CA ASP A 171 5.65 1.19 -16.89
C ASP A 171 5.44 2.11 -18.11
N GLU A 172 4.87 3.31 -17.88
CA GLU A 172 4.62 4.31 -18.94
C GLU A 172 5.89 4.76 -19.67
N LYS A 173 7.05 4.57 -19.07
CA LYS A 173 8.38 4.93 -19.59
C LYS A 173 9.15 3.70 -20.08
N GLY A 174 8.53 2.52 -20.09
CA GLY A 174 9.17 1.26 -20.46
C GLY A 174 10.10 0.68 -19.38
N LYS A 175 10.13 1.26 -18.18
CA LYS A 175 10.97 0.81 -17.06
C LYS A 175 10.29 -0.36 -16.37
N ARG A 176 11.08 -1.37 -16.00
CA ARG A 176 10.62 -2.49 -15.16
C ARG A 176 11.07 -2.27 -13.72
N ILE A 177 10.20 -2.58 -12.78
CA ILE A 177 10.50 -2.52 -11.34
C ILE A 177 10.74 -3.93 -10.82
N THR A 178 11.76 -4.06 -9.97
CA THR A 178 12.11 -5.28 -9.23
C THR A 178 12.31 -4.94 -7.76
N ALA A 179 12.36 -5.97 -6.90
CA ALA A 179 12.62 -5.81 -5.47
C ALA A 179 13.93 -5.05 -5.19
N ASP A 180 14.95 -5.21 -6.06
CA ASP A 180 16.24 -4.54 -5.90
C ASP A 180 16.29 -3.11 -6.46
N SER A 181 15.26 -2.68 -7.18
CA SER A 181 15.21 -1.35 -7.76
C SER A 181 15.31 -0.28 -6.67
N ARG A 182 16.14 0.74 -6.87
CA ARG A 182 16.36 1.82 -5.90
C ARG A 182 15.06 2.44 -5.36
N GLU A 183 14.12 2.71 -6.26
CA GLU A 183 12.83 3.29 -5.92
C GLU A 183 11.97 2.33 -5.07
N MET A 184 12.07 1.02 -5.30
CA MET A 184 11.42 0.01 -4.46
C MET A 184 12.02 0.01 -3.05
N LYS A 185 13.36 -0.02 -2.94
CA LYS A 185 14.05 0.08 -1.63
C LYS A 185 13.67 1.35 -0.88
N GLN A 186 13.55 2.49 -1.56
CA GLN A 186 13.10 3.76 -0.98
C GLN A 186 11.67 3.66 -0.43
N LYS A 187 10.73 3.13 -1.23
CA LYS A 187 9.33 2.93 -0.82
C LYS A 187 9.20 1.95 0.35
N MET A 188 9.97 0.86 0.35
CA MET A 188 9.99 -0.12 1.44
C MET A 188 10.50 0.48 2.74
N ARG A 189 11.55 1.33 2.70
CA ARG A 189 12.02 2.08 3.89
C ARG A 189 10.94 2.99 4.45
N LEU A 190 10.26 3.76 3.60
CA LEU A 190 9.18 4.65 4.04
C LEU A 190 8.02 3.87 4.64
N ALA A 191 7.61 2.76 3.99
CA ALA A 191 6.55 1.89 4.47
C ALA A 191 6.91 1.33 5.86
N ALA A 192 8.12 0.78 6.03
CA ALA A 192 8.59 0.22 7.29
C ALA A 192 8.67 1.26 8.42
N ALA A 193 8.99 2.53 8.10
CA ALA A 193 9.09 3.60 9.08
C ALA A 193 7.74 4.09 9.61
N LEU A 194 6.66 3.94 8.84
CA LEU A 194 5.37 4.58 9.09
C LEU A 194 4.19 3.60 9.28
N SER A 195 4.45 2.29 9.27
CA SER A 195 3.40 1.27 9.40
C SER A 195 3.75 0.18 10.41
N ASP A 196 2.70 -0.36 11.02
CA ASP A 196 2.75 -1.53 11.89
C ASP A 196 2.88 -2.82 11.05
N VAL A 197 2.30 -2.82 9.84
CA VAL A 197 2.33 -3.93 8.87
C VAL A 197 2.60 -3.38 7.46
N VAL A 198 3.53 -3.99 6.74
CA VAL A 198 3.83 -3.68 5.34
C VAL A 198 3.35 -4.80 4.43
N ALA A 199 2.40 -4.50 3.55
CA ALA A 199 1.96 -5.40 2.49
C ALA A 199 2.55 -4.96 1.15
N VAL A 200 3.03 -5.93 0.37
CA VAL A 200 3.47 -5.70 -1.02
C VAL A 200 2.52 -6.41 -1.96
N TYR A 201 1.93 -5.66 -2.90
CA TYR A 201 1.09 -6.19 -3.95
C TYR A 201 1.89 -6.23 -5.27
N ALA A 202 2.20 -7.42 -5.76
CA ALA A 202 3.08 -7.66 -6.90
C ALA A 202 2.32 -8.20 -8.10
N HIS A 203 2.45 -7.54 -9.25
CA HIS A 203 1.88 -8.01 -10.52
C HIS A 203 3.00 -8.67 -11.37
N TRP A 204 3.03 -10.00 -11.42
CA TRP A 204 4.21 -10.77 -11.86
C TRP A 204 3.93 -12.19 -12.34
N GLY A 205 4.97 -12.91 -12.78
CA GLY A 205 4.84 -14.31 -13.19
C GLY A 205 4.34 -14.44 -14.63
N ALA A 206 3.86 -15.64 -14.97
CA ALA A 206 3.37 -15.95 -16.31
C ALA A 206 1.92 -16.45 -16.21
N GLU A 207 1.08 -16.00 -17.14
CA GLU A 207 -0.32 -16.41 -17.24
C GLU A 207 -0.47 -17.94 -17.23
N PHE A 208 -1.45 -18.41 -16.46
CA PHE A 208 -1.87 -19.81 -16.34
C PHE A 208 -0.79 -20.78 -15.85
N ARG A 209 0.27 -20.28 -15.20
CA ARG A 209 1.23 -21.10 -14.46
C ARG A 209 0.86 -21.10 -12.98
N ASP A 210 0.56 -22.29 -12.45
CA ASP A 210 0.11 -22.53 -11.07
C ASP A 210 1.26 -22.85 -10.10
N TRP A 211 2.50 -22.56 -10.49
CA TRP A 211 3.70 -22.73 -9.67
C TRP A 211 4.55 -21.47 -9.67
N ALA A 212 5.13 -21.12 -8.52
CA ALA A 212 5.99 -19.95 -8.40
C ALA A 212 7.31 -20.17 -9.16
N SER A 213 7.68 -19.25 -10.05
CA SER A 213 8.95 -19.33 -10.79
C SER A 213 10.17 -19.05 -9.88
N PRO A 214 11.40 -19.46 -10.26
CA PRO A 214 12.60 -19.10 -9.51
C PRO A 214 12.74 -17.58 -9.30
N PHE A 215 12.37 -16.80 -10.32
CA PHE A 215 12.34 -15.34 -10.24
C PHE A 215 11.37 -14.84 -9.16
N MET A 216 10.14 -15.35 -9.13
CA MET A 216 9.15 -14.94 -8.12
C MET A 216 9.59 -15.29 -6.70
N ARG A 217 10.17 -16.48 -6.50
CA ARG A 217 10.69 -16.88 -5.18
C ARG A 217 11.84 -15.98 -4.72
N GLU A 218 12.71 -15.60 -5.64
CA GLU A 218 13.84 -14.73 -5.34
C GLU A 218 13.37 -13.29 -5.03
N GLU A 219 12.46 -12.75 -5.83
CA GLU A 219 11.81 -11.46 -5.55
C GLU A 219 11.12 -11.47 -4.17
N ALA A 220 10.34 -12.51 -3.86
CA ALA A 220 9.66 -12.63 -2.57
C ALA A 220 10.65 -12.63 -1.39
N LYS A 221 11.76 -13.38 -1.49
CA LYS A 221 12.81 -13.36 -0.45
C LYS A 221 13.41 -11.97 -0.24
N LYS A 222 13.71 -11.26 -1.33
CA LYS A 222 14.27 -9.89 -1.28
C LYS A 222 13.29 -8.89 -0.69
N LEU A 223 12.01 -8.98 -1.04
CA LEU A 223 10.95 -8.16 -0.48
C LEU A 223 10.79 -8.39 1.02
N VAL A 224 10.74 -9.64 1.47
CA VAL A 224 10.68 -9.97 2.90
C VAL A 224 11.92 -9.46 3.64
N ALA A 225 13.12 -9.66 3.06
CA ALA A 225 14.36 -9.14 3.63
C ALA A 225 14.39 -7.60 3.70
N SER A 226 13.69 -6.93 2.78
CA SER A 226 13.53 -5.47 2.75
C SER A 226 12.38 -4.96 3.63
N GLY A 227 11.72 -5.83 4.39
CA GLY A 227 10.67 -5.46 5.35
C GLY A 227 9.24 -5.62 4.84
N ALA A 228 8.96 -6.43 3.82
CA ALA A 228 7.59 -6.86 3.55
C ALA A 228 7.13 -7.88 4.60
N ASP A 229 5.96 -7.68 5.21
CA ASP A 229 5.37 -8.68 6.12
C ASP A 229 4.36 -9.59 5.41
N ILE A 230 3.72 -9.11 4.37
CA ILE A 230 2.73 -9.86 3.58
C ILE A 230 3.02 -9.57 2.11
N ILE A 231 3.09 -10.61 1.28
CA ILE A 231 3.24 -10.45 -0.17
C ILE A 231 2.03 -11.07 -0.87
N LEU A 232 1.40 -10.28 -1.74
CA LEU A 232 0.20 -10.62 -2.49
C LEU A 232 0.52 -10.54 -3.98
N GLY A 233 0.36 -11.64 -4.69
CA GLY A 233 0.63 -11.75 -6.10
C GLY A 233 -0.65 -11.77 -6.94
N ALA A 234 -0.55 -11.21 -8.13
CA ALA A 234 -1.59 -11.24 -9.16
C ALA A 234 -0.93 -11.33 -10.55
N HIS A 235 -1.72 -11.43 -11.64
CA HIS A 235 -1.34 -11.66 -13.05
C HIS A 235 -1.47 -13.10 -13.57
N PRO A 236 -1.01 -14.17 -12.87
CA PRO A 236 -1.10 -15.53 -13.44
C PRO A 236 -2.54 -15.99 -13.73
N HIS A 237 -3.55 -15.28 -13.20
CA HIS A 237 -4.98 -15.59 -13.29
C HIS A 237 -5.38 -16.96 -12.74
N VAL A 238 -4.45 -17.66 -12.10
CA VAL A 238 -4.65 -18.95 -11.44
C VAL A 238 -3.99 -18.89 -10.08
N ILE A 239 -4.53 -19.64 -9.13
CA ILE A 239 -3.95 -19.74 -7.79
C ILE A 239 -2.55 -20.36 -7.90
N ILE A 240 -1.56 -19.70 -7.31
CA ILE A 240 -0.27 -20.31 -7.00
C ILE A 240 -0.22 -20.51 -5.49
N LYS A 241 0.07 -21.75 -5.07
CA LYS A 241 0.07 -22.14 -3.66
C LYS A 241 0.85 -21.13 -2.80
N PRO A 242 0.26 -20.57 -1.72
CA PRO A 242 0.97 -19.71 -0.79
C PRO A 242 2.10 -20.46 -0.06
N GLU A 243 3.17 -19.74 0.28
CA GLU A 243 4.31 -20.26 1.05
C GLU A 243 4.58 -19.35 2.26
N CYS A 244 5.22 -19.88 3.30
CA CYS A 244 5.79 -19.08 4.38
C CYS A 244 7.28 -18.84 4.12
N VAL A 245 7.66 -17.60 3.80
CA VAL A 245 9.04 -17.22 3.46
C VAL A 245 9.60 -16.35 4.58
N TYR A 246 10.63 -16.85 5.27
CA TYR A 246 11.22 -16.19 6.45
C TYR A 246 10.19 -15.77 7.53
N GLY A 247 9.19 -16.62 7.76
CA GLY A 247 8.12 -16.36 8.72
C GLY A 247 7.05 -15.38 8.24
N ARG A 248 7.07 -15.00 6.94
CA ARG A 248 6.09 -14.08 6.34
C ARG A 248 5.25 -14.78 5.27
N PRO A 249 3.92 -14.56 5.24
CA PRO A 249 3.04 -15.17 4.25
C PRO A 249 3.27 -14.56 2.86
N VAL A 250 3.48 -15.43 1.88
CA VAL A 250 3.64 -15.08 0.46
C VAL A 250 2.59 -15.80 -0.36
N PHE A 251 1.62 -15.04 -0.85
CA PHE A 251 0.61 -15.48 -1.80
C PHE A 251 1.12 -15.17 -3.22
N TYR A 252 1.80 -16.11 -3.88
CA TYR A 252 2.41 -15.83 -5.20
C TYR A 252 1.42 -15.48 -6.31
N SER A 253 0.18 -15.99 -6.22
CA SER A 253 -0.95 -15.51 -7.00
C SER A 253 -2.26 -15.85 -6.30
N LEU A 254 -3.09 -14.84 -6.09
CA LEU A 254 -4.45 -15.00 -5.60
C LEU A 254 -5.42 -15.53 -6.67
N GLY A 255 -5.01 -15.57 -7.95
CA GLY A 255 -5.90 -15.86 -9.07
C GLY A 255 -6.93 -14.76 -9.31
N ASN A 256 -7.99 -15.08 -10.05
CA ASN A 256 -9.03 -14.11 -10.38
C ASN A 256 -10.02 -13.95 -9.22
N HIS A 257 -10.33 -12.69 -8.88
CA HIS A 257 -11.52 -12.37 -8.10
C HIS A 257 -12.73 -12.19 -9.02
N VAL A 258 -12.66 -11.29 -10.00
CA VAL A 258 -13.70 -11.14 -11.04
C VAL A 258 -13.07 -11.16 -12.42
N PHE A 259 -13.43 -12.15 -13.25
CA PHE A 259 -12.89 -12.25 -14.60
C PHE A 259 -13.76 -13.14 -15.50
N ASP A 260 -13.76 -12.87 -16.82
CA ASP A 260 -14.55 -13.63 -17.79
C ASP A 260 -13.85 -14.86 -18.41
N GLN A 261 -12.65 -15.19 -17.93
CA GLN A 261 -11.90 -16.36 -18.41
C GLN A 261 -12.70 -17.64 -18.15
N LYS A 262 -12.69 -18.55 -19.13
CA LYS A 262 -13.53 -19.77 -19.12
C LYS A 262 -12.80 -21.03 -18.63
N TYR A 263 -11.48 -20.98 -18.49
CA TYR A 263 -10.68 -22.13 -18.05
C TYR A 263 -10.95 -22.42 -16.57
N THR A 264 -11.13 -23.68 -16.20
CA THR A 264 -11.53 -24.07 -14.83
C THR A 264 -10.55 -23.58 -13.76
N ALA A 265 -9.25 -23.60 -14.04
CA ALA A 265 -8.25 -23.09 -13.10
C ALA A 265 -8.41 -21.58 -12.85
N ALA A 266 -8.74 -20.82 -13.89
CA ALA A 266 -8.94 -19.36 -13.83
C ALA A 266 -10.31 -18.94 -13.28
N LYS A 267 -11.20 -19.90 -13.03
CA LYS A 267 -12.45 -19.71 -12.29
C LYS A 267 -12.27 -19.85 -10.79
N ARG A 268 -11.08 -20.21 -10.30
CA ARG A 268 -10.75 -20.29 -8.87
C ARG A 268 -9.87 -19.11 -8.48
N GLY A 269 -10.07 -18.62 -7.27
CA GLY A 269 -9.25 -17.58 -6.67
C GLY A 269 -9.16 -17.75 -5.15
N LEU A 270 -8.31 -16.95 -4.52
CA LEU A 270 -8.16 -16.84 -3.07
C LEU A 270 -8.49 -15.43 -2.62
N LEU A 271 -9.09 -15.32 -1.45
CA LEU A 271 -9.02 -14.13 -0.61
C LEU A 271 -7.95 -14.39 0.44
N ALA A 272 -6.90 -13.55 0.47
CA ALA A 272 -5.96 -13.57 1.59
C ALA A 272 -6.57 -12.76 2.74
N VAL A 273 -6.85 -13.41 3.86
CA VAL A 273 -7.50 -12.84 5.03
C VAL A 273 -6.48 -12.80 6.15
N CYS A 274 -6.11 -11.61 6.61
CA CYS A 274 -5.16 -11.43 7.68
C CYS A 274 -5.83 -10.79 8.90
N ASP A 275 -5.84 -11.54 9.99
CA ASP A 275 -6.32 -11.11 11.29
C ASP A 275 -5.23 -10.29 11.99
N LEU A 276 -5.59 -9.10 12.45
CA LEU A 276 -4.72 -8.13 13.11
C LEU A 276 -5.16 -8.02 14.56
N ASN A 277 -4.38 -8.60 15.48
CA ASN A 277 -4.68 -8.56 16.90
C ASN A 277 -3.93 -7.38 17.56
N SER A 278 -4.64 -6.30 17.89
CA SER A 278 -4.03 -5.10 18.51
C SER A 278 -3.34 -5.40 19.84
N ASP A 279 -3.89 -6.29 20.67
CA ASP A 279 -3.39 -6.55 22.03
C ASP A 279 -2.09 -7.35 22.04
N SER A 280 -2.07 -8.49 21.33
CA SER A 280 -0.87 -9.33 21.19
C SER A 280 0.10 -8.78 20.15
N ARG A 281 -0.35 -7.85 19.30
CA ARG A 281 0.34 -7.39 18.09
C ARG A 281 0.67 -8.52 17.11
N GLU A 282 -0.01 -9.65 17.19
CA GLU A 282 0.16 -10.76 16.26
C GLU A 282 -0.68 -10.54 14.99
N VAL A 283 -0.10 -10.92 13.86
CA VAL A 283 -0.78 -11.04 12.57
C VAL A 283 -0.76 -12.50 12.14
N ALA A 284 -1.92 -13.02 11.78
CA ALA A 284 -2.06 -14.34 11.18
C ALA A 284 -2.84 -14.23 9.88
N CYS A 285 -2.34 -14.84 8.80
CA CYS A 285 -3.00 -14.82 7.50
C CYS A 285 -3.49 -16.23 7.12
N SER A 286 -4.63 -16.28 6.45
CA SER A 286 -5.23 -17.46 5.85
C SER A 286 -5.70 -17.18 4.43
N ALA A 287 -5.95 -18.23 3.68
CA ALA A 287 -6.51 -18.24 2.34
C ALA A 287 -7.94 -18.77 2.40
N THR A 288 -8.89 -17.96 1.94
CA THR A 288 -10.28 -18.39 1.70
C THR A 288 -10.48 -18.63 0.22
N SER A 289 -10.76 -19.88 -0.14
CA SER A 289 -11.00 -20.30 -1.53
C SER A 289 -12.31 -19.71 -2.06
N THR A 290 -12.28 -19.30 -3.32
CA THR A 290 -13.41 -18.75 -4.05
C THR A 290 -13.48 -19.35 -5.44
N SER A 291 -14.68 -19.44 -6.00
CA SER A 291 -14.85 -19.82 -7.39
C SER A 291 -16.01 -19.11 -8.08
N ALA A 292 -15.89 -18.92 -9.39
CA ALA A 292 -16.95 -18.40 -10.22
C ALA A 292 -17.60 -19.53 -11.04
N LYS A 293 -18.93 -19.48 -11.17
CA LYS A 293 -19.67 -20.42 -12.02
C LYS A 293 -19.21 -20.31 -13.48
N PRO A 294 -19.32 -21.36 -14.32
CA PRO A 294 -18.94 -21.29 -15.73
C PRO A 294 -19.60 -20.13 -16.50
N SER A 295 -20.82 -19.74 -16.11
CA SER A 295 -21.60 -18.67 -16.75
C SER A 295 -21.43 -17.29 -16.13
N SER A 296 -20.58 -17.13 -15.10
CA SER A 296 -20.43 -15.87 -14.37
C SER A 296 -18.95 -15.52 -14.20
N GLY A 297 -18.64 -14.23 -14.21
CA GLY A 297 -17.33 -13.72 -13.81
C GLY A 297 -17.20 -13.49 -12.31
N PHE A 298 -18.30 -13.53 -11.56
CA PHE A 298 -18.33 -13.18 -10.13
C PHE A 298 -18.10 -14.41 -9.23
N PRO A 299 -17.31 -14.25 -8.16
CA PRO A 299 -16.94 -15.36 -7.30
C PRO A 299 -18.00 -15.60 -6.22
N ILE A 300 -18.06 -16.84 -5.75
CA ILE A 300 -18.69 -17.28 -4.52
C ILE A 300 -17.61 -17.85 -3.60
N ILE A 301 -17.83 -17.77 -2.29
CA ILE A 301 -16.94 -18.37 -1.30
C ILE A 301 -17.14 -19.89 -1.30
N GLU A 302 -16.04 -20.63 -1.34
CA GLU A 302 -16.04 -22.09 -1.16
C GLU A 302 -15.91 -22.45 0.33
N SER A 303 -16.25 -23.70 0.68
CA SER A 303 -16.06 -24.18 2.05
C SER A 303 -14.59 -24.16 2.44
N PHE A 304 -14.29 -23.64 3.64
CA PHE A 304 -12.93 -23.59 4.17
C PHE A 304 -12.28 -24.97 4.24
N SER A 305 -11.05 -25.09 3.73
CA SER A 305 -10.21 -26.27 3.86
C SER A 305 -8.97 -25.95 4.71
N PRO A 306 -8.81 -26.58 5.90
CA PRO A 306 -7.60 -26.45 6.71
C PRO A 306 -6.33 -26.92 5.99
N GLU A 307 -6.43 -27.91 5.11
CA GLU A 307 -5.28 -28.47 4.38
C GLU A 307 -4.65 -27.44 3.43
N GLU A 308 -5.48 -26.63 2.77
CA GLU A 308 -5.07 -25.54 1.87
C GLU A 308 -4.30 -24.43 2.62
N ASN A 309 -4.51 -24.34 3.94
CA ASN A 309 -3.93 -23.32 4.81
C ASN A 309 -2.74 -23.80 5.66
N SER A 310 -2.38 -25.09 5.58
CA SER A 310 -1.41 -25.72 6.49
C SER A 310 -0.03 -25.04 6.54
N ASP A 311 0.45 -24.48 5.43
CA ASP A 311 1.71 -23.73 5.38
C ASP A 311 1.58 -22.32 5.97
N LEU A 312 0.41 -21.68 5.81
CA LEU A 312 0.11 -20.34 6.33
C LEU A 312 -0.17 -20.35 7.84
N MET A 313 -0.76 -21.42 8.37
CA MET A 313 -1.02 -21.57 9.81
C MET A 313 0.25 -21.54 10.67
N LYS A 314 1.42 -21.78 10.06
CA LYS A 314 2.73 -21.71 10.73
C LYS A 314 3.40 -20.34 10.59
N CYS A 315 2.71 -19.38 9.97
CA CYS A 315 3.28 -18.15 9.43
C CYS A 315 2.73 -16.88 10.09
N SER A 316 2.48 -16.94 11.41
CA SER A 316 2.14 -15.74 12.17
C SER A 316 3.39 -14.94 12.54
N PHE A 317 3.21 -13.65 12.74
CA PHE A 317 4.30 -12.74 13.06
C PHE A 317 3.84 -11.58 13.93
N LEU A 318 4.78 -10.93 14.61
CA LEU A 318 4.50 -9.71 15.37
C LEU A 318 4.59 -8.48 14.45
N MET A 319 3.62 -7.58 14.57
CA MET A 319 3.61 -6.26 13.96
C MET A 319 4.85 -5.47 14.41
N ARG A 320 5.33 -4.55 13.56
CA ARG A 320 6.44 -3.65 13.89
C ARG A 320 6.09 -2.76 15.07
N SER A 321 7.10 -2.33 15.80
CA SER A 321 6.89 -1.21 16.74
C SER A 321 6.75 0.08 15.94
N PRO A 322 5.75 0.93 16.24
CA PRO A 322 5.59 2.17 15.53
C PRO A 322 6.76 3.12 15.85
N LEU A 323 7.04 4.07 14.95
CA LEU A 323 8.10 5.05 15.16
C LEU A 323 7.72 5.98 16.32
N GLU A 324 8.47 5.91 17.41
CA GLU A 324 8.25 6.72 18.60
C GLU A 324 9.41 7.70 18.81
N ILE A 325 9.08 8.98 19.00
CA ILE A 325 10.05 10.05 19.24
C ILE A 325 9.54 10.91 20.41
N ASN A 326 10.28 10.92 21.52
CA ASN A 326 9.94 11.68 22.74
C ASN A 326 8.52 11.38 23.27
N ASP A 327 8.21 10.09 23.49
CA ASP A 327 6.90 9.56 23.93
C ASP A 327 5.73 9.84 22.96
N ILE A 328 6.04 10.24 21.72
CA ILE A 328 5.04 10.51 20.68
C ILE A 328 5.18 9.46 19.60
N VAL A 329 4.13 8.66 19.45
CA VAL A 329 4.00 7.67 18.39
C VAL A 329 3.58 8.38 17.11
N LEU A 330 4.37 8.24 16.07
CA LEU A 330 4.05 8.71 14.72
C LEU A 330 3.24 7.67 13.96
N ARG A 331 2.18 8.13 13.33
CA ARG A 331 1.35 7.33 12.41
C ARG A 331 1.14 8.07 11.11
N ALA A 332 0.91 7.32 10.04
CA ALA A 332 0.61 7.86 8.73
C ALA A 332 -0.79 7.47 8.27
N GLU A 333 -1.39 8.34 7.48
CA GLU A 333 -2.64 8.09 6.76
C GLU A 333 -2.54 8.69 5.35
N THR A 334 -2.99 7.95 4.35
CA THR A 334 -3.21 8.44 2.98
C THR A 334 -4.70 8.68 2.80
N LEU A 335 -5.07 9.91 2.45
CA LEU A 335 -6.46 10.26 2.17
C LEU A 335 -6.83 9.82 0.75
N SER A 336 -8.04 9.28 0.57
CA SER A 336 -8.54 8.91 -0.76
C SER A 336 -8.50 10.09 -1.73
N SER A 337 -8.81 11.31 -1.28
CA SER A 337 -8.80 12.53 -2.10
C SER A 337 -7.41 13.03 -2.51
N GLN A 338 -6.34 12.57 -1.85
CA GLN A 338 -4.97 13.02 -2.08
C GLN A 338 -4.00 11.84 -2.00
N PRO A 339 -4.10 10.87 -2.93
CA PRO A 339 -3.43 9.58 -2.78
C PRO A 339 -1.91 9.62 -2.98
N ASN A 340 -1.36 10.78 -3.38
CA ASN A 340 0.09 11.03 -3.46
C ASN A 340 0.66 11.63 -2.17
N GLU A 341 -0.21 12.12 -1.28
CA GLU A 341 0.19 12.85 -0.07
C GLU A 341 -0.07 12.02 1.18
N ILE A 342 0.80 12.21 2.16
CA ILE A 342 0.76 11.51 3.44
C ILE A 342 0.49 12.54 4.54
N VAL A 343 -0.46 12.21 5.40
CA VAL A 343 -0.71 12.96 6.64
C VAL A 343 -0.02 12.24 7.78
N LEU A 344 0.88 12.95 8.47
CA LEU A 344 1.51 12.46 9.69
C LEU A 344 0.66 12.86 10.90
N GLU A 345 0.55 11.95 11.86
CA GLU A 345 -0.17 12.15 13.11
C GLU A 345 0.74 11.86 14.30
N GLY A 346 0.66 12.70 15.32
CA GLY A 346 1.32 12.47 16.61
C GLY A 346 0.33 11.97 17.64
N TRP A 347 0.65 10.85 18.30
CA TRP A 347 -0.20 10.19 19.28
C TRP A 347 0.51 10.00 20.61
N ILE A 348 -0.25 10.08 21.72
CA ILE A 348 0.22 9.66 23.05
C ILE A 348 -0.91 8.91 23.75
N ASN A 349 -0.64 7.73 24.31
CA ASN A 349 -1.65 6.90 24.98
C ASN A 349 -2.95 6.74 24.17
N ASN A 350 -2.83 6.44 22.87
CA ASN A 350 -3.94 6.34 21.91
C ASN A 350 -4.82 7.60 21.78
N LYS A 351 -4.32 8.77 22.16
CA LYS A 351 -4.95 10.06 21.91
C LYS A 351 -4.18 10.84 20.84
N LEU A 352 -4.91 11.23 19.79
CA LEU A 352 -4.40 12.13 18.75
C LEU A 352 -4.06 13.50 19.35
N LEU A 353 -2.83 13.97 19.14
CA LEU A 353 -2.37 15.29 19.54
C LEU A 353 -2.46 16.31 18.41
N TRP A 354 -1.98 15.93 17.23
CA TRP A 354 -1.93 16.79 16.06
C TRP A 354 -1.90 15.97 14.77
N ARG A 355 -2.29 16.61 13.67
CA ARG A 355 -2.15 16.14 12.30
C ARG A 355 -1.32 17.15 11.51
N SER A 356 -0.41 16.69 10.67
CA SER A 356 0.30 17.55 9.74
C SER A 356 -0.62 17.99 8.60
N SER A 357 -0.19 18.99 7.82
CA SER A 357 -0.71 19.13 6.47
C SER A 357 -0.27 17.93 5.63
N PRO A 358 -1.08 17.49 4.65
CA PRO A 358 -0.68 16.52 3.64
C PRO A 358 0.63 16.94 2.94
N SER A 359 1.52 15.98 2.69
CA SER A 359 2.74 16.21 1.90
C SER A 359 3.20 14.95 1.17
N GLU A 360 3.85 15.12 0.02
CA GLU A 360 4.51 14.03 -0.72
C GLU A 360 5.81 13.62 -0.02
N ILE A 361 5.74 12.70 0.95
CA ILE A 361 6.91 12.18 1.68
C ILE A 361 7.53 11.02 0.89
N ILE A 362 8.83 11.07 0.67
CA ILE A 362 9.60 10.06 -0.08
C ILE A 362 10.38 9.14 0.87
N SER A 363 10.99 9.72 1.91
CA SER A 363 11.83 9.02 2.87
C SER A 363 11.64 9.69 4.23
N LEU A 364 11.69 8.90 5.29
CA LEU A 364 11.51 9.36 6.66
C LEU A 364 12.40 8.53 7.57
N SER A 365 13.21 9.19 8.39
CA SER A 365 14.14 8.57 9.34
C SER A 365 14.29 9.46 10.57
N SER A 366 14.76 8.90 11.69
CA SER A 366 15.07 9.67 12.89
C SER A 366 16.55 9.51 13.25
N GLY A 367 17.12 10.51 13.92
CA GLY A 367 18.50 10.45 14.34
C GLY A 367 18.90 11.56 15.31
N ARG A 368 19.90 11.28 16.13
CA ARG A 368 20.49 12.23 17.08
C ARG A 368 21.71 12.88 16.42
N ILE A 369 21.50 14.01 15.76
CA ILE A 369 22.56 14.74 15.02
C ILE A 369 22.80 16.17 15.52
N SER A 370 22.14 16.59 16.60
CA SER A 370 22.34 17.92 17.16
C SER A 370 23.61 17.96 18.03
N TYR A 371 24.50 18.91 17.75
CA TYR A 371 25.75 19.12 18.50
C TYR A 371 25.54 19.61 19.94
N ARG A 372 24.36 20.17 20.25
CA ARG A 372 24.12 20.89 21.53
C ARG A 372 23.27 20.13 22.52
N ASP A 373 22.36 19.32 22.02
CA ASP A 373 21.39 18.57 22.80
C ASP A 373 21.24 17.26 22.05
N ASP A 374 21.38 16.12 22.72
CA ASP A 374 21.23 14.77 22.18
C ASP A 374 19.78 14.47 21.72
N GLU A 375 19.10 15.46 21.14
CA GLU A 375 17.71 15.47 20.71
C GLU A 375 17.52 14.56 19.51
N LEU A 376 16.55 13.64 19.62
CA LEU A 376 16.11 12.81 18.51
C LEU A 376 15.23 13.66 17.58
N LEU A 377 15.73 13.91 16.37
CA LEU A 377 15.05 14.69 15.34
C LEU A 377 14.48 13.76 14.26
N LEU A 378 13.47 14.26 13.55
CA LEU A 378 12.89 13.59 12.40
C LEU A 378 13.40 14.23 11.10
N PHE A 379 13.88 13.39 10.20
CA PHE A 379 14.39 13.75 8.89
C PHE A 379 13.44 13.21 7.85
N ALA A 380 12.94 14.10 7.01
CA ALA A 380 12.08 13.71 5.89
C ALA A 380 12.69 14.20 4.58
N VAL A 381 12.49 13.42 3.53
CA VAL A 381 12.64 13.89 2.16
C VAL A 381 11.24 14.06 1.61
N GLU A 382 10.90 15.27 1.19
CA GLU A 382 9.58 15.61 0.66
C GLU A 382 9.71 16.14 -0.77
N LYS A 383 8.82 15.75 -1.69
CA LYS A 383 8.70 16.44 -2.98
C LYS A 383 8.00 17.76 -2.75
N LYS A 384 8.69 18.87 -3.07
CA LYS A 384 8.09 20.20 -3.08
C LYS A 384 8.62 21.06 -4.20
N PHE A 385 7.75 21.94 -4.68
CA PHE A 385 8.12 22.99 -5.61
C PHE A 385 9.02 24.01 -4.93
N SER A 386 10.09 24.40 -5.62
CA SER A 386 11.01 25.45 -5.16
C SER A 386 11.09 26.55 -6.21
N ARG A 387 10.96 27.80 -5.77
CA ARG A 387 11.12 28.97 -6.64
C ARG A 387 12.58 29.26 -6.99
N ILE A 388 13.54 28.63 -6.30
CA ILE A 388 14.98 28.86 -6.50
C ILE A 388 15.44 28.23 -7.81
N ASP A 389 14.98 27.01 -8.09
CA ASP A 389 15.34 26.20 -9.26
C ASP A 389 14.14 25.87 -10.17
N GLY A 390 12.91 26.22 -9.77
CA GLY A 390 11.70 26.01 -10.57
C GLY A 390 11.27 24.55 -10.67
N GLU A 391 11.81 23.65 -9.83
CA GLU A 391 11.55 22.21 -9.90
C GLU A 391 10.66 21.73 -8.74
N HIS A 392 9.71 20.84 -9.05
CA HIS A 392 9.00 20.00 -8.09
C HIS A 392 9.83 18.74 -7.82
N ALA A 393 10.70 18.80 -6.81
CA ALA A 393 11.77 17.82 -6.62
C ALA A 393 11.94 17.44 -5.14
N PRO A 394 12.62 16.31 -4.84
CA PRO A 394 12.94 15.91 -3.47
C PRO A 394 13.74 16.99 -2.71
N ARG A 395 13.31 17.29 -1.48
CA ARG A 395 13.94 18.27 -0.58
C ARG A 395 14.06 17.70 0.83
N PRO A 396 15.18 17.93 1.52
CA PRO A 396 15.30 17.50 2.91
C PRO A 396 14.56 18.46 3.85
N TYR A 397 13.98 17.90 4.89
CA TYR A 397 13.34 18.61 5.99
C TYR A 397 13.87 18.05 7.30
N VAL A 398 14.01 18.94 8.28
CA VAL A 398 14.36 18.58 9.65
C VAL A 398 13.25 19.07 10.56
N TYR A 399 12.67 18.14 11.29
CA TYR A 399 11.57 18.39 12.20
C TYR A 399 11.95 18.04 13.64
N ARG A 400 11.51 18.89 14.54
CA ARG A 400 11.32 18.56 15.96
C ARG A 400 9.88 18.12 16.16
N ILE A 401 9.69 17.05 16.91
CA ILE A 401 8.36 16.59 17.29
C ILE A 401 8.07 17.06 18.70
N SER A 402 6.98 17.83 18.84
CA SER A 402 6.48 18.28 20.15
C SER A 402 5.06 17.77 20.38
N LYS A 403 4.59 17.84 21.63
CA LYS A 403 3.22 17.48 21.99
C LYS A 403 2.16 18.36 21.31
N LYS A 404 2.55 19.49 20.72
CA LYS A 404 1.63 20.44 20.07
C LYS A 404 1.60 20.31 18.56
N ARG A 405 2.74 20.01 17.93
CA ARG A 405 2.86 19.99 16.46
C ARG A 405 4.19 19.37 16.00
N LEU A 406 4.28 19.16 14.70
CA LEU A 406 5.52 18.91 13.97
C LEU A 406 6.20 20.26 13.63
N ASP A 407 7.28 20.58 14.34
CA ASP A 407 8.02 21.84 14.23
C ASP A 407 9.14 21.72 13.19
N ALA A 408 8.96 22.35 12.03
CA ALA A 408 10.03 22.40 11.03
C ALA A 408 11.18 23.30 11.52
N LEU A 409 12.30 22.69 11.93
CA LEU A 409 13.52 23.39 12.28
C LEU A 409 14.26 23.88 11.04
N TRP A 410 14.14 23.10 9.96
CA TRP A 410 14.71 23.44 8.67
C TRP A 410 13.82 22.92 7.55
N ARG A 411 13.60 23.80 6.57
CA ARG A 411 12.80 23.52 5.37
C ARG A 411 13.74 23.70 4.20
N GLY A 412 14.17 22.59 3.62
CA GLY A 412 15.25 22.63 2.66
C GLY A 412 14.91 23.41 1.41
N SER A 413 15.62 24.52 1.21
CA SER A 413 16.17 24.84 -0.11
C SER A 413 17.06 23.67 -0.59
N ALA A 414 17.37 23.63 -1.88
CA ALA A 414 18.34 22.69 -2.45
C ALA A 414 19.55 22.40 -1.53
N LEU A 415 19.96 21.13 -1.46
CA LEU A 415 21.33 20.78 -1.01
C LEU A 415 22.34 21.23 -2.08
N ALA A 416 23.57 20.72 -2.05
CA ALA A 416 24.57 21.10 -3.05
C ALA A 416 24.17 20.71 -4.50
N TRP A 417 23.37 19.66 -4.66
CA TRP A 417 22.96 19.11 -5.97
C TRP A 417 21.49 18.61 -5.93
N PRO A 418 20.82 18.44 -7.10
CA PRO A 418 19.47 17.90 -7.15
C PRO A 418 19.38 16.54 -6.44
N LEU A 419 18.46 16.42 -5.48
CA LEU A 419 18.36 15.26 -4.61
C LEU A 419 17.50 14.16 -5.26
N VAL A 420 17.93 12.91 -5.13
CA VAL A 420 17.18 11.72 -5.57
C VAL A 420 16.63 10.96 -4.37
N ASP A 421 17.49 10.69 -3.39
CA ASP A 421 17.13 10.04 -2.13
C ASP A 421 18.06 10.50 -1.00
N ALA A 422 17.59 10.44 0.24
CA ALA A 422 18.43 10.62 1.41
C ALA A 422 17.86 9.87 2.62
N SER A 423 18.76 9.44 3.50
CA SER A 423 18.41 8.84 4.78
C SER A 423 19.47 9.16 5.82
N VAL A 424 19.06 9.22 7.08
CA VAL A 424 20.00 9.33 8.19
C VAL A 424 20.54 7.94 8.53
N ILE A 425 21.85 7.82 8.55
CA ILE A 425 22.56 6.62 8.98
C ILE A 425 23.21 6.94 10.32
N CYS A 426 23.00 6.06 11.30
CA CYS A 426 23.55 6.19 12.64
C CYS A 426 24.42 4.96 12.96
N SER A 427 25.72 5.20 13.13
CA SER A 427 26.67 4.23 13.70
C SER A 427 27.15 4.77 15.05
N ASP A 428 28.41 5.18 15.18
CA ASP A 428 28.94 5.89 16.36
C ASP A 428 28.53 7.38 16.38
N SER A 429 28.18 7.90 15.20
CA SER A 429 27.57 9.21 15.01
C SER A 429 26.59 9.14 13.86
N CYS A 430 25.60 10.02 13.88
CA CYS A 430 24.58 10.08 12.85
C CYS A 430 24.97 11.10 11.77
N PHE A 431 24.74 10.77 10.50
CA PHE A 431 24.95 11.65 9.35
C PHE A 431 23.86 11.44 8.30
N LEU A 432 23.62 12.44 7.47
CA LEU A 432 22.72 12.32 6.33
C LEU A 432 23.51 11.78 5.13
N CYS A 433 23.15 10.57 4.70
CA CYS A 433 23.61 9.99 3.44
C CYS A 433 22.64 10.41 2.34
N ALA A 434 23.17 11.01 1.27
CA ALA A 434 22.36 11.59 0.20
C ALA A 434 22.87 11.16 -1.18
N LEU A 435 21.91 10.70 -2.00
CA LEU A 435 22.12 10.38 -3.39
C LEU A 435 21.61 11.54 -4.25
N HIS A 436 22.50 12.12 -5.03
CA HIS A 436 22.22 13.23 -5.92
C HIS A 436 22.22 12.80 -7.38
N ARG A 437 21.47 13.54 -8.20
CA ARG A 437 21.56 13.48 -9.66
C ARG A 437 22.91 14.04 -10.12
N GLY A 438 23.45 13.53 -11.21
CA GLY A 438 24.82 13.82 -11.66
C GLY A 438 25.02 15.19 -12.31
N ASP A 439 23.94 15.87 -12.68
CA ASP A 439 23.87 17.24 -13.20
C ASP A 439 23.85 18.27 -12.06
N SER A 440 23.76 19.57 -12.37
CA SER A 440 23.78 20.66 -11.38
C SER A 440 22.57 21.57 -11.49
N PHE A 441 22.31 22.39 -10.46
CA PHE A 441 21.29 23.43 -10.55
C PHE A 441 21.58 24.51 -11.61
N LEU A 442 22.84 24.67 -12.04
CA LEU A 442 23.25 25.62 -13.09
C LEU A 442 23.11 25.04 -14.50
N LEU A 443 23.28 23.71 -14.63
CA LEU A 443 23.19 22.96 -15.87
C LEU A 443 22.27 21.76 -15.62
N SER A 444 20.99 22.04 -15.37
CA SER A 444 20.00 21.00 -15.05
C SER A 444 19.77 20.12 -16.27
N ASN A 445 19.92 18.82 -16.08
CA ASN A 445 19.51 17.78 -16.99
C ASN A 445 18.73 16.72 -16.18
N PRO A 446 17.40 16.86 -16.10
CA PRO A 446 16.54 15.94 -15.37
C PRO A 446 16.63 14.47 -15.83
N ASN A 447 17.12 14.24 -17.06
CA ASN A 447 17.31 12.91 -17.63
C ASN A 447 18.72 12.34 -17.39
N ASN A 448 19.53 12.97 -16.53
CA ASN A 448 20.86 12.47 -16.21
C ASN A 448 20.76 11.20 -15.34
N ASN A 449 21.37 10.11 -15.84
CA ASN A 449 21.40 8.81 -15.19
C ASN A 449 22.68 8.57 -14.38
N GLN A 450 23.60 9.54 -14.32
CA GLN A 450 24.72 9.50 -13.39
C GLN A 450 24.26 9.96 -12.01
N PHE A 451 24.84 9.39 -10.97
CA PHE A 451 24.55 9.74 -9.58
C PHE A 451 25.83 10.16 -8.86
N ARG A 452 25.67 10.94 -7.79
CA ARG A 452 26.75 11.32 -6.90
C ARG A 452 26.32 11.04 -5.47
N LEU A 453 27.19 10.39 -4.71
CA LEU A 453 26.99 10.23 -3.28
C LEU A 453 27.66 11.36 -2.52
N MET A 454 26.94 11.87 -1.52
CA MET A 454 27.46 12.85 -0.58
C MET A 454 26.96 12.56 0.81
N THR A 455 27.78 12.88 1.81
CA THR A 455 27.39 12.81 3.21
C THR A 455 27.35 14.20 3.81
N TYR A 456 26.43 14.42 4.75
CA TYR A 456 26.24 15.70 5.40
C TYR A 456 26.11 15.53 6.91
N SER A 457 26.67 16.49 7.65
CA SER A 457 26.47 16.64 9.09
C SER A 457 25.55 17.82 9.36
N TRP A 458 24.65 17.64 10.32
CA TRP A 458 23.76 18.70 10.79
C TRP A 458 24.45 19.53 11.86
N ASN A 459 24.37 20.86 11.73
CA ASN A 459 25.01 21.78 12.68
C ASN A 459 24.03 22.58 13.55
N GLY A 460 22.74 22.21 13.53
CA GLY A 460 21.66 22.92 14.21
C GLY A 460 20.94 23.98 13.37
N PHE A 461 21.53 24.42 12.26
CA PHE A 461 20.96 25.43 11.34
C PHE A 461 20.86 24.96 9.89
N GLY A 462 21.66 23.97 9.50
CA GLY A 462 21.73 23.45 8.14
C GLY A 462 22.65 22.23 8.04
N PHE A 463 22.76 21.72 6.82
CA PHE A 463 23.65 20.62 6.47
C PHE A 463 24.99 21.15 5.94
N LYS A 464 26.09 20.64 6.50
CA LYS A 464 27.46 20.87 6.00
C LYS A 464 27.98 19.56 5.43
N SER A 465 28.57 19.58 4.23
CA SER A 465 29.16 18.38 3.64
C SER A 465 30.25 17.82 4.55
N SER A 466 30.24 16.51 4.73
CA SER A 466 31.29 15.75 5.40
C SER A 466 32.15 15.06 4.34
N MET A 467 33.46 14.99 4.58
CA MET A 467 34.43 14.30 3.72
C MET A 467 34.97 13.03 4.40
N SER A 468 34.21 12.47 5.35
CA SER A 468 34.59 11.22 6.01
C SER A 468 34.50 10.06 5.01
N GLU A 469 35.64 9.42 4.72
CA GLU A 469 35.71 8.22 3.87
C GLU A 469 34.87 7.07 4.46
N GLU A 470 34.85 6.95 5.79
CA GLU A 470 34.03 5.96 6.48
C GLU A 470 32.54 6.20 6.24
N PHE A 471 32.06 7.45 6.37
CA PHE A 471 30.66 7.76 6.11
C PHE A 471 30.30 7.56 4.65
N LEU A 472 31.21 7.88 3.73
CA LEU A 472 31.01 7.63 2.30
C LEU A 472 30.92 6.13 2.00
N SER A 473 31.75 5.30 2.62
CA SER A 473 31.67 3.83 2.50
C SER A 473 30.33 3.31 3.01
N GLN A 474 29.93 3.69 4.23
CA GLN A 474 28.63 3.30 4.80
C GLN A 474 27.45 3.78 3.94
N CYS A 475 27.57 4.96 3.31
CA CYS A 475 26.57 5.52 2.41
C CYS A 475 26.51 4.80 1.06
N SER A 476 27.67 4.37 0.54
CA SER A 476 27.77 3.53 -0.67
C SER A 476 27.12 2.17 -0.46
N ASP A 477 27.42 1.50 0.66
CA ASP A 477 26.79 0.24 1.05
C ASP A 477 25.26 0.38 1.18
N PHE A 478 24.78 1.48 1.79
CA PHE A 478 23.35 1.72 1.97
C PHE A 478 22.57 1.88 0.66
N PHE A 479 23.19 2.50 -0.35
CA PHE A 479 22.56 2.74 -1.66
C PHE A 479 22.91 1.68 -2.70
N ASP A 480 23.71 0.68 -2.36
CA ASP A 480 24.31 -0.29 -3.29
C ASP A 480 24.98 0.41 -4.49
N ALA A 481 25.66 1.52 -4.22
CA ALA A 481 26.27 2.35 -5.24
C ALA A 481 27.75 1.99 -5.38
N GLU A 482 28.11 1.39 -6.52
CA GLU A 482 29.50 1.15 -6.93
C GLU A 482 30.28 2.43 -7.24
#